data_AF-A0A1I3SZG1-F1
#
_entry.id   AF-A0A1I3SZG1-F1
#
_cell.length_a   1.000
_cell.length_b   1.000
_cell.length_c   1.000
_cell.angle_alpha   90.00
_cell.angle_beta   90.00
_cell.angle_gamma   90.00
#
_symmetry.space_group_name_H-M   'P 1'
#
loop_
_entity.id
_entity.type
_entity.pdbx_description
1 polymer ?
#
loop_
_entity_poly.entity_id
_entity_poly.type
_entity_poly.pdbx_seq_one_letter_code
_entity_poly.pdbx_strand_id
1 'polypeptide(L)'
;MPPRPHMEVTGNPGVTRSDFEPWSLAVSVINGCGAGIDARGKTLRAAGVDSEAIHTPVRLAAISHAVAIAIDTPEAVLPQARG
;
A
#
# COMPACT_ATOMS: atom_id res chain seq x y z
N MET A 1 13.23 -8.76 -24.43
CA MET A 1 13.77 -8.98 -23.08
C MET A 1 13.11 -7.97 -22.14
N PRO A 2 12.37 -8.38 -21.09
CA PRO A 2 11.85 -7.42 -20.12
C PRO A 2 13.01 -6.76 -19.35
N PRO A 3 12.83 -5.50 -18.89
CA PRO A 3 13.85 -4.82 -18.08
C PRO A 3 14.14 -5.61 -16.80
N ARG A 4 15.39 -5.59 -16.35
CA ARG A 4 15.83 -6.19 -15.07
C ARG A 4 16.06 -5.06 -14.05
N PRO A 5 15.00 -4.59 -13.36
CA PRO A 5 15.18 -3.58 -12.33
C PRO A 5 15.99 -4.15 -11.16
N HIS A 6 16.85 -3.32 -10.57
CA HIS A 6 17.55 -3.67 -9.35
C HIS A 6 16.53 -3.71 -8.19
N MET A 7 16.27 -4.91 -7.66
CA MET A 7 15.28 -5.14 -6.60
C MET A 7 15.90 -5.67 -5.30
N GLU A 8 17.17 -5.35 -5.05
CA GLU A 8 17.96 -5.88 -3.93
C GLU A 8 17.28 -5.68 -2.56
N VAL A 9 16.64 -4.52 -2.35
CA VAL A 9 15.92 -4.20 -1.11
C VAL A 9 14.75 -5.16 -0.82
N THR A 10 14.15 -5.78 -1.84
CA THR A 10 13.08 -6.76 -1.63
C THR A 10 13.63 -8.07 -1.06
N GLY A 11 14.88 -8.42 -1.41
CA GLY A 11 15.58 -9.58 -0.87
C GLY A 11 16.16 -9.32 0.52
N ASN A 12 16.69 -8.11 0.74
CA ASN A 12 17.28 -7.69 2.01
C ASN A 12 16.77 -6.28 2.42
N PRO A 13 15.60 -6.19 3.08
CA PRO A 13 14.97 -4.91 3.37
C PRO A 13 15.56 -4.16 4.58
N GLY A 14 16.53 -4.75 5.29
CA GLY A 14 17.10 -4.16 6.51
C GLY A 14 16.15 -4.15 7.73
N VAL A 15 14.93 -4.65 7.57
CA VAL A 15 13.90 -4.83 8.61
C VAL A 15 13.34 -6.25 8.53
N THR A 16 12.46 -6.63 9.46
CA THR A 16 11.83 -7.94 9.39
C THR A 16 10.91 -8.04 8.17
N ARG A 17 10.81 -9.24 7.59
CA ARG A 17 9.89 -9.52 6.47
C ARG A 17 8.44 -9.20 6.86
N SER A 18 8.11 -9.45 8.13
CA SER A 18 6.80 -9.20 8.73
C SER A 18 6.45 -7.70 8.77
N ASP A 19 7.44 -6.81 8.78
CA ASP A 19 7.23 -5.36 8.69
C ASP A 19 7.25 -4.88 7.23
N PHE A 20 8.22 -5.38 6.44
CA PHE A 20 8.45 -4.92 5.08
C PHE A 20 7.28 -5.23 4.13
N GLU A 21 6.76 -6.45 4.17
CA GLU A 21 5.73 -6.88 3.22
C GLU A 21 4.39 -6.14 3.40
N PRO A 22 3.88 -5.93 4.63
CA PRO A 22 2.69 -5.11 4.83
C PRO A 22 2.85 -3.66 4.36
N TRP A 23 3.99 -3.01 4.61
CA TRP A 23 4.23 -1.64 4.13
C TRP A 23 4.24 -1.58 2.62
N SER A 24 4.92 -2.54 2.01
CA SER A 24 5.04 -2.56 0.57
C SER A 24 3.72 -2.97 -0.11
N LEU A 25 2.88 -3.75 0.56
CA LEU A 25 1.50 -4.03 0.16
C LEU A 25 0.69 -2.74 0.19
N ALA A 26 0.78 -1.94 1.27
CA ALA A 26 0.12 -0.65 1.36
C ALA A 26 0.52 0.29 0.19
N VAL A 27 1.82 0.39 -0.12
CA VAL A 27 2.30 1.20 -1.26
C VAL A 27 1.76 0.67 -2.60
N SER A 28 1.66 -0.64 -2.76
CA SER A 28 1.13 -1.26 -3.99
C SER A 28 -0.37 -0.96 -4.16
N VAL A 29 -1.12 -0.88 -3.06
CA VAL A 29 -2.53 -0.44 -3.03
C VAL A 29 -2.66 1.03 -3.39
N ILE A 30 -1.87 1.92 -2.78
CA ILE A 30 -1.86 3.36 -3.12
C ILE A 30 -1.61 3.58 -4.62
N ASN A 31 -0.65 2.83 -5.18
CA ASN A 31 -0.28 2.96 -6.60
C ASN A 31 -1.22 2.18 -7.55
N GLY A 32 -2.20 1.43 -7.04
CA GLY A 32 -3.12 0.63 -7.86
C GLY A 32 -2.46 -0.49 -8.67
N CYS A 33 -1.29 -0.99 -8.24
CA CYS A 33 -0.55 -2.00 -8.98
C CYS A 33 -1.01 -3.42 -8.61
N GLY A 34 -1.95 -3.97 -9.37
CA GLY A 34 -2.54 -5.31 -9.12
C GLY A 34 -1.49 -6.42 -8.96
N ALA A 35 -0.47 -6.45 -9.82
CA ALA A 35 0.61 -7.44 -9.72
C ALA A 35 1.41 -7.34 -8.40
N GLY A 36 1.64 -6.12 -7.90
CA GLY A 36 2.30 -5.89 -6.62
C GLY A 36 1.44 -6.30 -5.44
N ILE A 37 0.14 -5.98 -5.49
CA ILE A 37 -0.84 -6.36 -4.47
C ILE A 37 -0.90 -7.89 -4.35
N ASP A 38 -1.04 -8.59 -5.48
CA ASP A 38 -1.13 -10.05 -5.50
C ASP A 38 0.14 -10.73 -5.01
N ALA A 39 1.31 -10.25 -5.48
CA ALA A 39 2.60 -10.82 -5.10
C ALA A 39 2.83 -10.72 -3.58
N ARG A 40 2.60 -9.55 -3.00
CA ARG A 40 2.82 -9.31 -1.57
C ARG A 40 1.77 -9.99 -0.70
N GLY A 41 0.50 -9.97 -1.13
CA GLY A 41 -0.56 -10.72 -0.48
C GLY A 41 -0.28 -12.24 -0.47
N LYS A 42 0.27 -12.78 -1.56
CA LYS A 42 0.71 -14.18 -1.61
C LYS A 42 1.87 -14.46 -0.66
N THR A 43 2.87 -13.57 -0.58
CA THR A 43 3.97 -13.71 0.39
C THR A 43 3.47 -13.71 1.83
N LEU A 44 2.56 -12.80 2.18
CA LEU A 44 1.99 -12.73 3.54
C LEU A 44 1.15 -13.96 3.89
N ARG A 45 0.30 -14.44 2.96
CA ARG A 45 -0.45 -15.69 3.14
C ARG A 45 0.47 -16.89 3.31
N ALA A 46 1.54 -16.97 2.52
CA ALA A 46 2.53 -18.04 2.64
C ALA A 46 3.30 -18.00 3.97
N ALA A 47 3.44 -16.82 4.58
CA ALA A 47 3.99 -16.63 5.91
C ALA A 47 2.99 -16.90 7.05
N GLY A 48 1.76 -17.33 6.73
CA GLY A 48 0.72 -17.65 7.72
C GLY A 48 0.04 -16.42 8.33
N VAL A 49 0.17 -15.24 7.73
CA VAL A 49 -0.51 -14.03 8.19
C VAL A 49 -1.99 -14.13 7.88
N ASP A 50 -2.84 -13.91 8.89
CA ASP A 50 -4.28 -13.96 8.73
C ASP A 50 -4.82 -12.87 7.78
N SER A 51 -5.91 -13.17 7.09
CA SER A 51 -6.57 -12.25 6.18
C SER A 51 -6.89 -10.89 6.80
N GLU A 52 -7.34 -10.84 8.06
CA GLU A 52 -7.65 -9.60 8.76
C GLU A 52 -6.40 -8.71 8.89
N ALA A 53 -5.27 -9.31 9.27
CA ALA A 53 -3.99 -8.63 9.37
C ALA A 53 -3.47 -8.15 8.00
N ILE A 54 -3.73 -8.90 6.91
CA ILE A 54 -3.42 -8.48 5.54
C ILE A 54 -4.30 -7.31 5.09
N HIS A 55 -5.57 -7.24 5.53
CA HIS A 55 -6.47 -6.14 5.19
C HIS A 55 -6.14 -4.83 5.91
N THR A 56 -5.49 -4.88 7.07
CA THR A 56 -5.04 -3.70 7.83
C THR A 56 -4.20 -2.71 6.99
N PRO A 57 -3.09 -3.11 6.33
CA PRO A 57 -2.31 -2.19 5.49
C PRO A 57 -3.10 -1.68 4.27
N VAL A 58 -4.08 -2.44 3.76
CA VAL A 58 -4.97 -1.99 2.67
C VAL A 58 -5.87 -0.84 3.14
N ARG A 59 -6.46 -0.95 4.33
CA ARG A 59 -7.28 0.12 4.92
C ARG A 59 -6.41 1.36 5.22
N LEU A 60 -5.22 1.15 5.77
CA LEU A 60 -4.29 2.25 6.05
C LEU A 60 -3.86 2.97 4.76
N ALA A 61 -3.59 2.23 3.68
CA ALA A 61 -3.31 2.81 2.37
C ALA A 61 -4.45 3.71 1.88
N ALA A 62 -5.70 3.24 1.96
CA ALA A 62 -6.87 4.02 1.54
C ALA A 62 -7.04 5.29 2.38
N ILE A 63 -6.89 5.19 3.70
CA ILE A 63 -6.99 6.34 4.62
C ILE A 63 -5.88 7.36 4.33
N SER A 64 -4.63 6.91 4.22
CA SER A 64 -3.49 7.79 3.92
C SER A 64 -3.66 8.51 2.58
N HIS A 65 -4.17 7.80 1.57
CA HIS A 65 -4.46 8.40 0.27
C HIS A 65 -5.58 9.43 0.35
N ALA A 66 -6.67 9.14 1.07
CA ALA A 66 -7.76 10.09 1.29
C ALA A 66 -7.31 11.35 2.06
N VAL A 67 -6.44 11.19 3.07
CA VAL A 67 -5.85 12.31 3.82
C VAL A 67 -4.99 13.19 2.90
N ALA A 68 -4.18 12.58 2.03
CA ALA A 68 -3.38 13.32 1.06
C ALA A 68 -4.27 14.16 0.13
N ILE A 69 -5.36 13.57 -0.40
CA ILE A 69 -6.34 14.28 -1.25
C ILE A 69 -7.01 15.43 -0.48
N ALA A 70 -7.42 15.20 0.77
CA ALA A 70 -8.08 16.21 1.59
C ALA A 70 -7.18 17.42 1.89
N ILE A 71 -5.87 17.20 2.00
CA ILE A 71 -4.88 18.27 2.19
C ILE A 71 -4.61 19.00 0.85
N ASP A 72 -4.49 18.26 -0.25
CA ASP A 72 -4.11 18.81 -1.56
C ASP A 72 -5.27 19.54 -2.27
N THR A 73 -6.52 19.30 -1.84
CA THR A 73 -7.71 19.89 -2.44
C THR A 73 -8.31 20.98 -1.52
N PRO A 74 -7.92 22.26 -1.67
CA PRO A 74 -8.31 23.32 -0.75
C PRO A 74 -9.83 23.59 -0.69
N GLU A 75 -10.58 23.25 -1.74
CA GLU A 75 -12.03 23.47 -1.84
C GLU A 75 -12.89 22.24 -1.50
N ALA A 76 -12.32 21.04 -1.37
CA ALA A 76 -13.10 19.82 -1.12
C ALA A 76 -13.58 19.66 0.33
N VAL A 77 -13.01 20.43 1.27
CA VAL A 77 -13.27 20.31 2.72
C VAL A 77 -14.26 21.36 3.24
N LEU A 78 -14.61 22.36 2.45
CA LEU A 78 -15.69 23.29 2.79
C LEU A 78 -17.00 22.79 2.17
N PRO A 79 -18.10 22.66 2.94
CA PRO A 79 -19.40 22.46 2.32
C PRO A 79 -19.59 23.62 1.33
N GLN A 80 -19.75 23.28 0.05
CA GLN A 80 -20.11 24.24 -0.99
C GLN A 80 -21.30 25.04 -0.46
N ALA A 81 -21.06 26.27 -0.02
CA ALA A 81 -22.11 27.20 0.32
C ALA A 81 -22.84 27.47 -1.00
N ARG A 82 -23.92 26.72 -1.22
CA ARG A 82 -24.88 26.98 -2.29
C ARG A 82 -25.51 28.34 -2.00
N GLY A 83 -24.89 29.38 -2.54
CA GLY A 83 -25.49 30.69 -2.76
C GLY A 83 -26.03 30.77 -4.17
#